data_AF-A0A844EGL9-F1
#
_entry.id   AF-A0A844EGL9-F1
#
_cell.length_a   1.000
_cell.length_b   1.000
_cell.length_c   1.000
_cell.angle_alpha   90.00
_cell.angle_beta   90.00
_cell.angle_gamma   90.00
#
_symmetry.space_group_name_H-M   'P 1'
#
loop_
_entity.id
_entity.type
_entity.pdbx_description
1 polymer ?
#
loop_
_entity_poly.entity_id
_entity_poly.type
_entity_poly.pdbx_seq_one_letter_code
_entity_poly.pdbx_strand_id
1 'polypeptide(L)' 'QLHFLQTIPVEFSCNCSKFRFGRDLEGIPVPQLETMLKEDHGIDVTCNFCGKQYHYNEEELTKIIKVAQSKATK' A
#
# COMPACT_ATOMS: atom_id res chain seq x y z
N GLN A 1 0.26 50.65 -5.51
CA GLN A 1 1.47 49.93 -5.05
C GLN A 1 1.02 48.58 -4.51
N LEU A 2 1.57 47.48 -5.03
CA LEU A 2 1.23 46.12 -4.56
C LEU A 2 1.99 45.83 -3.25
N HIS A 3 1.28 45.30 -2.25
CA HIS A 3 1.83 44.87 -0.97
C HIS A 3 1.56 43.37 -0.79
N PHE A 4 2.61 42.55 -0.89
CA PHE A 4 2.52 41.10 -0.70
C PHE A 4 2.63 40.78 0.80
N LEU A 5 1.67 40.03 1.33
CA LEU A 5 1.59 39.74 2.77
C LEU A 5 2.46 38.57 3.21
N GLN A 6 2.66 37.57 2.35
CA GLN A 6 3.45 36.37 2.65
C GLN A 6 3.81 35.61 1.38
N THR A 7 4.88 34.81 1.48
CA THR A 7 5.28 33.82 0.48
C THR A 7 5.43 32.49 1.19
N ILE A 8 4.68 31.48 0.73
CA ILE A 8 4.74 30.12 1.27
C ILE A 8 5.29 29.22 0.16
N PRO A 9 6.34 28.42 0.42
CA PRO A 9 6.82 27.46 -0.56
C PRO A 9 5.76 26.38 -0.78
N VAL A 10 5.49 26.07 -2.04
CA VAL A 10 4.58 25.00 -2.45
C VAL A 10 5.37 23.88 -3.09
N GLU A 11 5.09 22.66 -2.67
CA GLU A 11 5.69 21.46 -3.22
C GLU A 11 4.65 20.33 -3.29
N PHE A 12 4.90 19.37 -4.16
CA PHE A 12 4.13 18.14 -4.21
C PHE A 12 4.56 17.23 -3.06
N SER A 13 3.61 16.75 -2.25
CA SER A 13 3.85 15.81 -1.17
C SER A 13 2.83 14.67 -1.17
N CYS A 14 3.31 13.43 -1.02
CA CYS A 14 2.49 12.23 -0.92
C CYS A 14 2.88 11.41 0.31
N ASN A 15 1.88 11.01 1.09
CA ASN A 15 2.04 10.31 2.37
C ASN A 15 1.84 8.78 2.25
N CYS A 16 1.95 8.22 1.05
CA CYS A 16 1.87 6.77 0.85
C CYS A 16 3.08 6.06 1.46
N SER A 17 2.90 4.81 1.87
CA SER A 17 3.98 3.99 2.43
C SER A 17 3.68 2.51 2.23
N LYS A 18 4.74 1.69 2.27
CA LYS A 18 4.62 0.22 2.25
C LYS A 18 3.78 -0.29 3.41
N PHE A 19 3.83 0.36 4.57
CA PHE A 19 2.99 -0.03 5.69
C PHE A 19 1.50 0.19 5.39
N ARG A 20 1.13 1.35 4.83
CA ARG A 20 -0.28 1.67 4.50
C ARG A 20 -0.85 0.68 3.48
N PHE A 21 -0.15 0.44 2.38
CA PHE A 21 -0.59 -0.53 1.40
C PHE A 21 -0.65 -1.96 1.96
N GLY A 22 0.25 -2.34 2.88
CA GLY A 22 0.19 -3.63 3.54
C GLY A 22 -1.11 -3.83 4.34
N ARG A 23 -1.58 -2.76 5.01
CA ARG A 23 -2.88 -2.75 5.71
C ARG A 23 -4.06 -2.84 4.75
N ASP A 24 -3.95 -2.20 3.59
CA ASP A 24 -4.99 -2.24 2.56
C ASP A 24 -5.11 -3.64 1.95
N LEU A 25 -3.98 -4.32 1.73
CA LEU A 25 -3.94 -5.71 1.24
C LEU A 25 -4.63 -6.70 2.19
N GLU A 26 -4.65 -6.44 3.52
CA GLU A 26 -5.40 -7.26 4.48
C GLU A 26 -6.93 -7.24 4.23
N GLY A 27 -7.44 -6.33 3.40
CA GLY A 27 -8.84 -6.24 2.99
C GLY A 27 -9.19 -7.03 1.72
N ILE A 28 -8.20 -7.59 1.01
CA ILE A 28 -8.41 -8.43 -0.16
C ILE A 28 -8.87 -9.83 0.31
N PRO A 29 -9.83 -10.48 -0.38
CA PRO A 29 -10.22 -11.86 -0.07
C PRO A 29 -9.02 -12.80 -0.02
N VAL A 30 -8.90 -13.57 1.06
CA VAL A 30 -7.80 -14.53 1.28
C VAL A 30 -7.51 -15.42 0.07
N PRO A 31 -8.52 -16.03 -0.62
CA PRO A 31 -8.24 -16.85 -1.80
C PRO A 31 -7.53 -16.09 -2.92
N GLN A 32 -7.78 -14.80 -3.08
CA GLN A 32 -7.12 -13.98 -4.11
C GLN A 32 -5.65 -13.72 -3.74
N LEU A 33 -5.38 -13.42 -2.45
CA LEU A 33 -4.00 -13.25 -1.96
C LEU A 33 -3.21 -14.55 -2.07
N GLU A 34 -3.83 -15.70 -1.81
CA GLU A 34 -3.21 -17.02 -1.96
C GLU A 34 -2.88 -17.34 -3.41
N THR A 35 -3.75 -16.97 -4.36
CA THR A 35 -3.44 -17.06 -5.80
C THR A 35 -2.23 -16.21 -6.18
N MET A 36 -2.18 -14.94 -5.74
CA MET A 36 -1.02 -14.06 -5.99
C MET A 36 0.27 -14.62 -5.39
N LEU A 37 0.22 -15.19 -4.18
CA LEU A 37 1.38 -15.84 -3.58
C LEU A 37 1.88 -17.04 -4.39
N LYS A 38 0.97 -17.85 -4.92
CA LYS A 38 1.29 -19.09 -5.63
C LYS A 38 1.76 -18.86 -7.07
N GLU A 39 1.15 -17.91 -7.76
CA GLU A 39 1.37 -17.69 -9.20
C GLU A 39 2.38 -16.56 -9.46
N ASP A 40 2.31 -15.48 -8.68
CA ASP A 40 3.11 -14.27 -8.88
C ASP A 40 4.27 -14.16 -7.88
N HIS A 41 4.38 -15.08 -6.91
CA HIS A 41 5.44 -15.13 -5.89
C HIS A 41 5.59 -13.82 -5.09
N GLY A 42 4.52 -13.05 -4.97
CA GLY A 42 4.52 -11.73 -4.35
C GLY A 42 3.44 -10.82 -4.93
N ILE A 43 3.53 -9.52 -4.61
CA ILE A 43 2.65 -8.51 -5.20
C ILE A 43 3.36 -7.15 -5.30
N ASP A 44 3.17 -6.47 -6.42
CA ASP A 44 3.59 -5.09 -6.63
C ASP A 44 2.41 -4.14 -6.51
N VAL A 45 2.56 -3.11 -5.68
CA VAL A 45 1.57 -2.06 -5.49
C VAL A 45 2.13 -0.73 -5.98
N THR A 46 1.42 -0.11 -6.92
CA THR A 46 1.77 1.23 -7.40
C THR A 46 0.82 2.26 -6.79
N CYS A 47 1.37 3.31 -6.20
CA CYS A 47 0.57 4.43 -5.72
C CYS A 47 0.02 5.25 -6.90
N ASN A 48 -1.31 5.29 -7.05
CA ASN A 48 -1.96 6.05 -8.13
C ASN A 48 -1.73 7.56 -8.07
N PHE A 49 -1.27 8.11 -6.94
CA PHE A 49 -1.05 9.55 -6.78
C PHE A 49 0.38 9.99 -7.09
N CYS A 50 1.37 9.26 -6.58
CA CYS A 50 2.78 9.64 -6.74
C CYS A 50 3.61 8.67 -7.58
N GLY A 51 3.02 7.56 -8.04
CA GLY A 51 3.68 6.54 -8.86
C GLY A 51 4.70 5.66 -8.12
N LYS A 52 4.93 5.87 -6.82
CA LYS A 52 5.84 5.01 -6.04
C LYS A 52 5.35 3.56 -6.04
N GLN A 53 6.30 2.65 -6.26
CA GLN A 53 6.06 1.22 -6.28
C GLN A 53 6.52 0.58 -4.98
N TYR A 54 5.76 -0.41 -4.52
CA TYR A 54 6.01 -1.17 -3.31
C TYR A 54 5.88 -2.66 -3.63
N HIS A 55 6.99 -3.37 -3.54
CA HIS A 55 7.03 -4.82 -3.71
C HIS A 55 6.86 -5.52 -2.36
N TYR A 56 5.97 -6.51 -2.30
CA TYR A 56 5.85 -7.45 -1.18
C TYR A 56 6.28 -8.83 -1.65
N ASN A 57 7.32 -9.36 -1.03
CA ASN A 57 7.78 -10.72 -1.33
C ASN A 57 6.86 -11.78 -0.70
N GLU A 58 7.13 -13.05 -1.00
CA GLU A 58 6.36 -14.19 -0.46
C GLU A 58 6.22 -14.18 1.06
N GLU A 59 7.29 -13.84 1.80
CA GLU A 59 7.26 -13.84 3.27
C GLU A 59 6.36 -12.73 3.81
N GLU A 60 6.43 -11.53 3.23
CA GLU A 60 5.61 -10.39 3.59
C GLU A 60 4.14 -10.64 3.24
N LEU A 61 3.88 -11.17 2.04
CA LEU A 61 2.53 -11.54 1.60
C LEU A 61 1.94 -12.66 2.47
N THR A 62 2.74 -13.65 2.86
CA THR A 62 2.33 -14.72 3.80
C THR A 62 1.94 -14.13 5.17
N LYS A 63 2.66 -13.13 5.68
CA LYS A 63 2.29 -12.45 6.93
C LYS A 63 0.96 -11.71 6.79
N ILE A 64 0.74 -11.04 5.67
CA ILE A 64 -0.52 -10.33 5.36
C ILE A 64 -1.69 -11.33 5.30
N ILE A 65 -1.53 -12.47 4.62
CA ILE A 65 -2.55 -13.53 4.53
C ILE A 65 -2.95 -14.03 5.92
N LYS A 66 -1.97 -14.31 6.80
CA LYS A 66 -2.24 -14.74 8.19
C LYS A 66 -3.08 -13.73 8.95
N VAL A 67 -2.77 -12.43 8.80
CA VAL A 67 -3.54 -11.35 9.43
C VAL A 67 -4.95 -11.29 8.84
N ALA A 68 -5.11 -11.36 7.52
CA ALA A 68 -6.40 -11.35 6.84
C ALA A 68 -7.30 -12.54 7.28
N GLN A 69 -6.74 -13.75 7.37
CA GLN A 69 -7.44 -14.94 7.88
C GLN A 69 -7.93 -14.76 9.31
N SER A 70 -7.11 -14.17 10.20
CA SER A 70 -7.50 -13.94 11.60
C SER A 70 -8.68 -12.96 11.76
N LYS A 71 -8.92 -12.09 10.77
CA LYS A 71 -10.03 -11.12 10.80
C LYS A 71 -11.33 -11.71 10.25
N ALA A 72 -11.26 -12.65 9.31
CA ALA A 72 -12.44 -13.26 8.68
C ALA A 72 -13.25 -14.17 9.62
N THR A 73 -12.64 -14.64 10.71
CA THR A 73 -13.26 -15.54 11.71
C THR A 73 -14.00 -14.78 12.82
N LYS A 74 -14.12 -13.45 12.71
CA LYS A 74 -14.71 -12.58 13.73
C LYS A 74 -15.88 -11.79 13.14
#